data_AF-A0A7G8WDV0-F1
#
_entry.id   AF-A0A7G8WDV0-F1
#
_cell.length_a   1.000
_cell.length_b   1.000
_cell.length_c   1.000
_cell.angle_alpha   90.00
_cell.angle_beta   90.00
_cell.angle_gamma   90.00
#
_symmetry.space_group_name_H-M   'P 1'
#
loop_
_entity.id
_entity.type
_entity.pdbx_description
1 polymer ?
#
loop_
_entity_poly.entity_id
_entity_poly.type
_entity_poly.pdbx_seq_one_letter_code
_entity_poly.pdbx_strand_id
1 'polypeptide(L)'
;MGFKDMFSKLLKSVTPEYDLEELSYEKLKEMEGQGFDVKELLEKYEKGENKNQLLARIRFEDVNIDLSKIPNATDVSLLKPYIDSKLDPDSDFIKKSMSAPLMGKDSWKQKVKEGEVIIATVIQCAPQLWETHEDVGYGMLVCALVEKNEYKNNPLFLKSISELLNNFRDEDNLPAGLSQRMTKLHSDLDNPNSTFDINLDQSLLDAYNFQFENKRVMSTDIRVATIGFSDSQNDKLPRKAIGSDGLLPFIAFDNRNEFHVNNYKVVNGELYSI
;
A
#
# COMPACT_ATOMS: atom_id res chain seq x y z
N MET A 1 1.93 31.19 28.80
CA MET A 1 2.04 31.21 27.32
C MET A 1 3.51 31.07 26.99
N GLY A 2 3.93 29.88 26.55
CA GLY A 2 5.34 29.56 26.34
C GLY A 2 5.89 30.18 25.06
N PHE A 3 7.20 30.43 25.03
CA PHE A 3 7.93 30.97 23.87
C PHE A 3 7.66 30.18 22.56
N LYS A 4 7.35 28.88 22.68
CA LYS A 4 6.93 27.98 21.58
C LYS A 4 5.71 28.49 20.78
N ASP A 5 4.74 29.08 21.49
CA ASP A 5 3.50 29.62 20.92
C ASP A 5 3.71 30.96 20.20
N MET A 6 4.68 31.74 20.69
CA MET A 6 5.07 33.01 20.07
C MET A 6 5.91 32.78 18.81
N PHE A 7 6.75 31.74 18.82
CA PHE A 7 7.61 31.33 17.72
C PHE A 7 6.84 30.72 16.53
N SER A 8 5.90 29.81 16.81
CA SER A 8 4.96 29.28 15.81
C SER A 8 4.17 30.39 15.11
N LYS A 9 3.76 31.42 15.87
CA LYS A 9 3.06 32.59 15.30
C LYS A 9 3.97 33.51 14.49
N LEU A 10 5.22 33.71 14.91
CA LEU A 10 6.17 34.56 14.19
C LEU A 10 6.57 33.94 12.85
N LEU A 11 6.85 32.64 12.80
CA LEU A 11 7.20 31.94 11.55
C LEU A 11 6.01 31.78 10.60
N LYS A 12 4.81 31.48 11.12
CA LYS A 12 3.57 31.46 10.32
C LYS A 12 3.23 32.82 9.70
N SER A 13 3.72 33.92 10.28
CA SER A 13 3.48 35.27 9.75
C SER A 13 4.39 35.68 8.60
N VAL A 14 5.49 34.94 8.37
CA VAL A 14 6.53 35.32 7.40
C VAL A 14 6.43 34.51 6.08
N THR A 15 5.91 33.27 6.10
CA THR A 15 5.56 32.50 4.88
C THR A 15 4.54 31.37 5.20
N PRO A 16 3.57 31.04 4.34
CA PRO A 16 2.41 30.21 4.73
C PRO A 16 2.61 28.69 4.86
N GLU A 17 3.79 28.12 4.59
CA GLU A 17 3.99 26.66 4.55
C GLU A 17 5.41 26.27 4.98
N TYR A 18 5.69 26.28 6.29
CA TYR A 18 6.88 25.61 6.81
C TYR A 18 6.44 24.61 7.87
N ASP A 19 6.42 23.33 7.51
CA ASP A 19 6.27 22.23 8.46
C ASP A 19 7.64 21.94 9.09
N LEU A 20 7.80 22.32 10.36
CA LEU A 20 9.07 22.17 11.09
C LEU A 20 9.48 20.69 11.24
N GLU A 21 8.55 19.75 11.03
CA GLU A 21 8.80 18.31 11.10
C GLU A 21 9.53 17.75 9.87
N GLU A 22 9.63 18.51 8.77
CA GLU A 22 10.26 18.09 7.51
C GLU A 22 11.71 18.57 7.35
N LEU A 23 12.26 19.28 8.35
CA LEU A 23 13.61 19.84 8.31
C LEU A 23 14.69 18.75 8.53
N SER A 24 15.75 18.78 7.72
CA SER A 24 16.94 17.93 7.87
C SER A 24 17.70 18.20 9.19
N TYR A 25 18.40 17.20 9.73
CA TYR A 25 19.21 17.33 10.95
C TYR A 25 20.22 18.49 10.92
N GLU A 26 20.90 18.67 9.79
CA GLU A 26 21.88 19.75 9.60
C GLU A 26 21.25 21.13 9.78
N LYS A 27 20.04 21.30 9.24
CA LYS A 27 19.25 22.53 9.35
C LYS A 27 18.70 22.73 10.76
N LEU A 28 18.30 21.67 11.45
CA LEU A 28 17.94 21.74 12.87
C LEU A 28 19.15 22.14 13.73
N LYS A 29 20.34 21.61 13.46
CA LYS A 29 21.58 22.01 14.16
C LYS A 29 22.00 23.45 13.87
N GLU A 30 21.83 23.91 12.64
CA GLU A 30 22.02 25.32 12.29
C GLU A 30 21.06 26.22 13.08
N MET A 31 19.79 25.82 13.19
CA MET A 31 18.78 26.55 13.97
C MET A 31 19.07 26.53 15.47
N GLU A 32 19.54 25.41 16.02
CA GLU A 32 20.03 25.33 17.42
C GLU A 32 21.17 26.31 17.65
N GLY A 33 22.13 26.39 16.72
CA GLY A 33 23.24 27.34 16.75
C GLY A 33 22.82 28.81 16.62
N GLN A 34 21.67 29.08 15.97
CA GLN A 34 21.04 30.40 15.88
C GLN A 34 20.18 30.75 17.11
N GLY A 35 20.11 29.87 18.11
CA GLY A 35 19.41 30.09 19.38
C GLY A 35 17.94 29.67 19.37
N PHE A 36 17.49 28.91 18.38
CA PHE A 36 16.12 28.38 18.32
C PHE A 36 15.98 27.11 19.18
N ASP A 37 14.85 26.98 19.88
CA ASP A 37 14.51 25.80 20.68
C ASP A 37 13.98 24.67 19.78
N VAL A 38 14.91 23.88 19.26
CA VAL A 38 14.65 22.70 18.40
C VAL A 38 14.96 21.38 19.12
N LYS A 39 15.15 21.41 20.45
CA LYS A 39 15.65 20.28 21.23
C LYS A 39 14.79 19.03 21.07
N GLU A 40 13.47 19.17 21.13
CA GLU A 40 12.52 18.07 20.93
C GLU A 40 12.58 17.48 19.51
N LEU A 41 12.82 18.32 18.49
CA LEU A 41 12.94 17.87 17.09
C LEU A 41 14.27 17.14 16.85
N LEU A 42 15.36 17.61 17.45
CA LEU A 42 16.66 16.93 17.44
C LEU A 42 16.60 15.59 18.19
N GLU A 43 15.97 15.54 19.37
CA GLU A 43 15.75 14.30 20.12
C GLU A 43 14.91 13.30 19.31
N LYS A 44 13.86 13.75 18.62
CA LYS A 44 13.08 12.91 17.69
C LYS A 44 13.96 12.39 16.56
N TYR A 45 14.81 13.23 15.97
CA TYR A 45 15.72 12.81 14.88
C TYR A 45 16.77 11.78 15.36
N GLU A 46 17.30 11.96 16.57
CA GLU A 46 18.27 11.06 17.21
C GLU A 46 17.66 9.70 17.59
N LYS A 47 16.37 9.67 17.93
CA LYS A 47 15.59 8.43 18.11
C LYS A 47 15.08 7.85 16.78
N GLY A 48 15.27 8.57 15.68
CA GLY A 48 14.75 8.26 14.35
C GLY A 48 13.23 8.32 14.23
N GLU A 49 12.57 9.03 15.14
CA GLU A 49 11.12 9.30 15.20
C GLU A 49 10.72 10.54 14.39
N ASN A 50 11.65 11.12 13.61
CA ASN A 50 11.31 12.21 12.70
C ASN A 50 10.48 11.70 11.52
N LYS A 51 9.50 12.48 11.07
CA LYS A 51 8.59 12.16 9.95
C LYS A 51 9.32 11.62 8.72
N ASN A 52 10.42 12.24 8.28
CA ASN A 52 11.17 11.79 7.09
C ASN A 52 11.95 10.49 7.33
N GLN A 53 12.45 10.27 8.55
CA GLN A 53 13.09 9.00 8.94
C GLN A 53 12.05 7.89 9.12
N LEU A 54 10.90 8.19 9.70
CA LEU A 54 9.74 7.29 9.73
C LEU A 54 9.35 6.95 8.29
N LEU A 55 9.14 7.92 7.41
CA LEU A 55 8.85 7.70 5.98
C LEU A 55 9.96 6.90 5.25
N ALA A 56 11.22 7.03 5.66
CA ALA A 56 12.32 6.19 5.15
C ALA A 56 12.27 4.75 5.68
N ARG A 57 11.96 4.55 6.97
CA ARG A 57 11.69 3.21 7.58
C ARG A 57 10.49 2.52 6.94
N ILE A 58 9.58 3.31 6.39
CA ILE A 58 8.40 2.89 5.63
C ILE A 58 8.77 2.52 4.18
N ARG A 59 9.72 3.25 3.56
CA ARG A 59 10.20 2.99 2.20
C ARG A 59 11.05 1.72 2.09
N PHE A 60 11.75 1.35 3.16
CA PHE A 60 12.42 0.07 3.29
C PHE A 60 12.35 -0.35 4.75
N GLU A 61 11.68 -1.46 5.06
CA GLU A 61 12.30 -2.58 5.78
C GLU A 61 13.16 -2.31 7.06
N ASP A 62 13.07 -1.15 7.71
CA ASP A 62 13.95 -0.80 8.83
C ASP A 62 13.32 -1.23 10.16
N VAL A 63 12.83 -2.46 10.15
CA VAL A 63 12.77 -3.29 11.34
C VAL A 63 14.18 -3.88 11.46
N ASN A 64 14.73 -3.99 12.67
CA ASN A 64 15.92 -4.82 12.94
C ASN A 64 15.60 -6.32 12.72
N ILE A 65 15.02 -6.68 11.57
CA ILE A 65 14.69 -8.01 11.11
C ILE A 65 15.59 -8.25 9.90
N ASP A 66 16.41 -9.28 10.00
CA ASP A 66 17.19 -9.80 8.90
C ASP A 66 16.30 -10.07 7.68
N LEU A 67 16.51 -9.37 6.58
CA LEU A 67 15.74 -9.49 5.34
C LEU A 67 15.81 -10.87 4.70
N SER A 68 16.87 -11.62 4.97
CA SER A 68 16.93 -13.05 4.58
C SER A 68 15.93 -13.92 5.36
N LYS A 69 15.34 -13.39 6.45
CA LYS A 69 14.24 -13.97 7.24
C LYS A 69 12.86 -13.42 6.90
N ILE A 70 12.78 -12.42 6.00
CA ILE A 70 11.54 -12.01 5.34
C ILE A 70 11.61 -12.47 3.86
N PRO A 71 11.68 -13.79 3.58
CA PRO A 71 11.39 -14.24 2.24
C PRO A 71 9.94 -13.87 1.94
N ASN A 72 9.65 -13.46 0.70
CA ASN A 72 8.28 -13.32 0.21
C ASN A 72 7.58 -14.67 0.45
N ALA A 73 6.84 -14.77 1.55
CA ALA A 73 6.38 -16.04 2.10
C ALA A 73 5.18 -16.59 1.32
N THR A 74 4.76 -15.89 0.27
CA THR A 74 3.57 -16.18 -0.51
C THR A 74 3.90 -17.12 -1.65
N ASP A 75 3.52 -18.39 -1.51
CA ASP A 75 3.45 -19.33 -2.61
C ASP A 75 2.04 -19.33 -3.22
N VAL A 76 1.84 -18.43 -4.18
CA VAL A 76 0.58 -18.32 -4.95
C VAL A 76 0.26 -19.57 -5.76
N SER A 77 1.23 -20.48 -5.99
CA SER A 77 0.95 -21.74 -6.70
C SER A 77 0.02 -22.65 -5.90
N LEU A 78 0.02 -22.53 -4.56
CA LEU A 78 -0.90 -23.22 -3.66
C LEU A 78 -2.36 -22.79 -3.85
N LEU A 79 -2.60 -21.62 -4.46
CA LEU A 79 -3.93 -21.09 -4.73
C LEU A 79 -4.49 -21.44 -6.11
N LYS A 80 -3.69 -22.06 -6.97
CA LYS A 80 -4.11 -22.45 -8.33
C LYS A 80 -5.46 -23.20 -8.38
N PRO A 81 -5.76 -24.16 -7.48
CA PRO A 81 -7.05 -24.86 -7.49
C PRO A 81 -8.26 -23.93 -7.28
N TYR A 82 -8.08 -22.81 -6.58
CA TYR A 82 -9.16 -21.87 -6.26
C TYR A 82 -9.28 -20.72 -7.26
N ILE A 83 -8.20 -20.40 -7.99
CA ILE A 83 -8.22 -19.39 -9.05
C ILE A 83 -9.00 -19.90 -10.26
N ASP A 84 -8.83 -21.19 -10.60
CA ASP A 84 -9.40 -21.77 -11.82
C ASP A 84 -10.79 -22.42 -11.61
N SER A 85 -11.38 -22.30 -10.40
CA SER A 85 -12.63 -22.96 -10.06
C SER A 85 -13.65 -22.04 -9.39
N LYS A 86 -14.93 -22.43 -9.46
CA LYS A 86 -15.99 -21.76 -8.71
C LYS A 86 -15.77 -21.95 -7.21
N LEU A 87 -15.91 -20.87 -6.45
CA LEU A 87 -15.76 -20.91 -5.00
C LEU A 87 -16.93 -21.65 -4.35
N ASP A 88 -16.60 -22.58 -3.45
CA ASP A 88 -17.56 -23.25 -2.59
C ASP A 88 -17.66 -22.52 -1.23
N PRO A 89 -18.81 -21.90 -0.90
CA PRO A 89 -19.00 -21.18 0.37
C PRO A 89 -18.85 -22.05 1.61
N ASP A 90 -18.98 -23.37 1.47
CA ASP A 90 -18.88 -24.32 2.58
C ASP A 90 -17.48 -24.99 2.64
N SER A 91 -16.55 -24.62 1.75
CA SER A 91 -15.17 -25.10 1.77
C SER A 91 -14.34 -24.53 2.92
N ASP A 92 -13.30 -25.27 3.32
CA ASP A 92 -12.35 -24.79 4.33
C ASP A 92 -11.59 -23.54 3.88
N PHE A 93 -11.36 -23.41 2.57
CA PHE A 93 -10.76 -22.21 1.96
C PHE A 93 -11.58 -20.94 2.29
N ILE A 94 -12.89 -20.97 2.07
CA ILE A 94 -13.78 -19.84 2.38
C ILE A 94 -13.89 -19.63 3.88
N LYS A 95 -14.12 -20.70 4.66
CA LYS A 95 -14.29 -20.59 6.13
C LYS A 95 -13.06 -20.01 6.83
N LYS A 96 -11.85 -20.35 6.38
CA LYS A 96 -10.60 -19.80 6.92
C LYS A 96 -10.40 -18.33 6.54
N SER A 97 -10.88 -17.91 5.36
CA SER A 97 -10.64 -16.57 4.82
C SER A 97 -11.72 -15.57 5.24
N MET A 98 -12.96 -16.01 5.44
CA MET A 98 -14.08 -15.12 5.78
C MET A 98 -15.23 -15.81 6.50
N SER A 99 -15.89 -15.06 7.38
CA SER A 99 -17.05 -15.53 8.15
C SER A 99 -18.35 -15.22 7.41
N ALA A 100 -19.28 -16.18 7.42
CA ALA A 100 -20.63 -15.95 6.93
C ALA A 100 -21.38 -14.96 7.85
N PRO A 101 -22.15 -14.01 7.30
CA PRO A 101 -22.92 -13.07 8.09
C PRO A 101 -24.09 -13.77 8.79
N LEU A 102 -24.49 -13.23 9.95
CA LEU A 102 -25.63 -13.73 10.72
C LEU A 102 -26.97 -13.56 9.99
N MET A 103 -27.13 -12.47 9.24
CA MET A 103 -28.29 -12.19 8.39
C MET A 103 -27.89 -12.21 6.91
N GLY A 104 -28.77 -12.72 6.05
CA GLY A 104 -28.54 -12.74 4.60
C GLY A 104 -27.56 -13.82 4.11
N LYS A 105 -27.41 -14.92 4.86
CA LYS A 105 -26.48 -16.02 4.56
C LYS A 105 -26.63 -16.57 3.14
N ASP A 106 -27.85 -16.72 2.63
CA ASP A 106 -28.07 -17.26 1.28
C ASP A 106 -27.59 -16.29 0.19
N SER A 107 -27.86 -15.00 0.35
CA SER A 107 -27.33 -13.96 -0.55
C SER A 107 -25.80 -13.90 -0.48
N TRP A 108 -25.22 -14.04 0.71
CA TRP A 108 -23.77 -14.14 0.89
C TRP A 108 -23.18 -15.36 0.18
N LYS A 109 -23.80 -16.55 0.32
CA LYS A 109 -23.35 -17.76 -0.37
C LYS A 109 -23.40 -17.59 -1.88
N GLN A 110 -24.43 -16.92 -2.41
CA GLN A 110 -24.53 -16.64 -3.83
C GLN A 110 -23.40 -15.72 -4.30
N LYS A 111 -23.14 -14.61 -3.57
CA LYS A 111 -22.01 -13.73 -3.86
C LYS A 111 -20.66 -14.44 -3.83
N VAL A 112 -20.46 -15.36 -2.88
CA VAL A 112 -19.22 -16.16 -2.82
C VAL A 112 -19.08 -17.04 -4.05
N LYS A 113 -20.15 -17.72 -4.49
CA LYS A 113 -20.12 -18.56 -5.71
C LYS A 113 -19.85 -17.79 -7.00
N GLU A 114 -20.23 -16.51 -7.03
CA GLU A 114 -20.00 -15.58 -8.13
C GLU A 114 -18.63 -14.91 -8.06
N GLY A 115 -18.04 -14.85 -6.86
CA GLY A 115 -16.72 -14.29 -6.64
C GLY A 115 -15.59 -15.14 -7.21
N GLU A 116 -14.39 -14.58 -7.18
CA GLU A 116 -13.18 -15.22 -7.66
C GLU A 116 -11.97 -14.89 -6.79
N VAL A 117 -10.90 -15.69 -6.91
CA VAL A 117 -9.61 -15.37 -6.32
C VAL A 117 -8.82 -14.47 -7.27
N ILE A 118 -8.43 -13.30 -6.77
CA ILE A 118 -7.53 -12.38 -7.46
C ILE A 118 -6.23 -12.21 -6.69
N ILE A 119 -5.14 -11.93 -7.39
CA ILE A 119 -3.85 -11.62 -6.79
C ILE A 119 -3.53 -10.16 -7.07
N ALA A 120 -3.15 -9.42 -6.04
CA ALA A 120 -2.58 -8.08 -6.15
C ALA A 120 -1.10 -8.12 -5.73
N THR A 121 -0.34 -7.12 -6.18
CA THR A 121 0.96 -6.79 -5.58
C THR A 121 0.79 -5.60 -4.63
N VAL A 122 1.53 -5.61 -3.53
CA VAL A 122 1.60 -4.50 -2.58
C VAL A 122 2.69 -3.52 -3.03
N ILE A 123 2.31 -2.27 -3.27
CA ILE A 123 3.24 -1.18 -3.62
C ILE A 123 3.78 -0.52 -2.35
N GLN A 124 2.89 -0.30 -1.39
CA GLN A 124 3.21 0.35 -0.13
C GLN A 124 2.21 -0.08 0.93
N CYS A 125 2.66 -0.11 2.18
CA CYS A 125 1.78 -0.12 3.35
C CYS A 125 1.92 1.24 4.02
N ALA A 126 0.82 1.94 4.33
CA ALA A 126 0.85 3.23 5.03
C ALA A 126 1.04 3.02 6.55
N PRO A 127 2.20 3.36 7.14
CA PRO A 127 2.55 2.90 8.50
C PRO A 127 2.10 3.84 9.61
N GLN A 128 1.57 5.02 9.26
CA GLN A 128 0.85 5.91 10.18
C GLN A 128 -0.41 5.27 10.78
N LEU A 129 -0.81 4.10 10.26
CA LEU A 129 -1.93 3.30 10.75
C LEU A 129 -1.48 2.08 11.57
N TRP A 130 -0.17 1.93 11.80
CA TRP A 130 0.39 0.94 12.73
C TRP A 130 0.70 1.57 14.09
N GLU A 131 0.64 2.89 14.20
CA GLU A 131 0.65 3.59 15.49
C GLU A 131 -0.71 3.45 16.15
N THR A 132 -0.76 2.51 17.09
CA THR A 132 -1.81 2.30 18.08
C THR A 132 -2.13 3.58 18.83
N HIS A 133 -3.11 4.34 18.36
CA HIS A 133 -3.98 5.09 19.26
C HIS A 133 -5.21 4.21 19.53
N GLU A 134 -5.54 4.06 20.82
CA GLU A 134 -6.39 3.02 21.42
C GLU A 134 -7.81 2.83 20.83
N ASP A 135 -8.19 3.52 19.76
CA ASP A 135 -9.54 3.49 19.17
C ASP A 135 -9.61 3.50 17.62
N VAL A 136 -8.55 3.17 16.87
CA VAL A 136 -8.65 3.06 15.38
C VAL A 136 -7.84 1.88 14.81
N GLY A 137 -8.53 0.86 14.31
CA GLY A 137 -7.96 -0.43 13.82
C GLY A 137 -8.01 -0.63 12.30
N TYR A 138 -7.57 0.36 11.51
CA TYR A 138 -7.57 0.29 10.04
C TYR A 138 -6.21 0.71 9.45
N GLY A 139 -5.47 -0.23 8.86
CA GLY A 139 -4.35 0.02 7.96
C GLY A 139 -4.81 0.31 6.52
N MET A 140 -4.00 1.01 5.72
CA MET A 140 -4.25 1.21 4.29
C MET A 140 -3.05 0.64 3.51
N LEU A 141 -3.32 -0.26 2.58
CA LEU A 141 -2.35 -0.76 1.62
C LEU A 141 -2.55 -0.05 0.29
N VAL A 142 -1.47 0.31 -0.39
CA VAL A 142 -1.50 0.61 -1.83
C VAL A 142 -1.23 -0.69 -2.56
N CYS A 143 -2.17 -1.13 -3.38
CA CYS A 143 -2.02 -2.35 -4.16
C CYS A 143 -2.26 -2.09 -5.64
N ALA A 144 -1.58 -2.87 -6.48
CA ALA A 144 -1.86 -2.95 -7.91
C ALA A 144 -2.37 -4.35 -8.27
N LEU A 145 -3.38 -4.42 -9.14
CA LEU A 145 -3.93 -5.67 -9.64
C LEU A 145 -4.28 -5.55 -11.12
N VAL A 146 -4.42 -6.72 -11.75
CA VAL A 146 -4.89 -6.84 -13.12
C VAL A 146 -6.32 -7.37 -13.09
N GLU A 147 -7.29 -6.56 -13.50
CA GLU A 147 -8.71 -6.90 -13.37
C GLU A 147 -9.16 -7.95 -14.40
N LYS A 148 -8.62 -7.82 -15.61
CA LYS A 148 -8.95 -8.58 -16.82
C LYS A 148 -7.70 -8.69 -17.68
N ASN A 149 -7.74 -9.48 -18.76
CA ASN A 149 -6.63 -9.80 -19.68
C ASN A 149 -5.79 -11.04 -19.30
N GLU A 150 -4.81 -11.36 -20.16
CA GLU A 150 -3.93 -12.53 -20.07
C GLU A 150 -2.93 -12.51 -18.91
N TYR A 151 -2.67 -11.34 -18.33
CA TYR A 151 -1.77 -11.16 -17.18
C TYR A 151 -2.49 -11.19 -15.83
N LYS A 152 -3.81 -11.38 -15.83
CA LYS A 152 -4.58 -11.53 -14.60
C LYS A 152 -4.00 -12.66 -13.75
N ASN A 153 -3.79 -12.36 -12.47
CA ASN A 153 -3.18 -13.27 -11.49
C ASN A 153 -1.77 -13.76 -11.86
N ASN A 154 -1.08 -13.16 -12.85
CA ASN A 154 0.29 -13.53 -13.21
C ASN A 154 1.27 -12.94 -12.18
N PRO A 155 1.96 -13.76 -11.38
CA PRO A 155 2.82 -13.29 -10.29
C PRO A 155 4.00 -12.45 -10.77
N LEU A 156 4.60 -12.84 -11.90
CA LEU A 156 5.76 -12.16 -12.47
C LEU A 156 5.36 -10.80 -13.03
N PHE A 157 4.21 -10.73 -13.73
CA PHE A 157 3.69 -9.48 -14.25
C PHE A 157 3.38 -8.49 -13.12
N LEU A 158 2.70 -8.95 -12.07
CA LEU A 158 2.38 -8.13 -10.91
C LEU A 158 3.65 -7.58 -10.25
N LYS A 159 4.70 -8.39 -10.11
CA LYS A 159 6.00 -7.93 -9.59
C LYS A 159 6.65 -6.86 -10.48
N SER A 160 6.57 -7.01 -11.79
CA SER A 160 7.05 -5.96 -12.72
C SER A 160 6.24 -4.66 -12.60
N ILE A 161 4.94 -4.74 -12.32
CA ILE A 161 4.11 -3.55 -12.05
C ILE A 161 4.49 -2.91 -10.71
N SER A 162 4.76 -3.68 -9.66
CA SER A 162 5.23 -3.09 -8.40
C SER A 162 6.58 -2.42 -8.54
N GLU A 163 7.51 -3.04 -9.28
CA GLU A 163 8.82 -2.43 -9.57
C GLU A 163 8.65 -1.12 -10.34
N LEU A 164 7.83 -1.09 -11.40
CA LEU A 164 7.52 0.13 -12.14
C LEU A 164 6.96 1.22 -11.22
N LEU A 165 6.00 0.91 -10.36
CA LEU A 165 5.33 1.90 -9.51
C LEU A 165 6.22 2.38 -8.36
N ASN A 166 7.10 1.52 -7.82
CA ASN A 166 8.10 1.93 -6.84
C ASN A 166 9.12 2.87 -7.47
N ASN A 167 9.66 2.51 -8.65
CA ASN A 167 10.56 3.39 -9.39
C ASN A 167 9.89 4.72 -9.74
N PHE A 168 8.63 4.68 -10.15
CA PHE A 168 7.84 5.88 -10.44
C PHE A 168 7.68 6.77 -9.21
N ARG A 169 7.28 6.20 -8.06
CA ARG A 169 7.15 6.92 -6.79
C ARG A 169 8.46 7.58 -6.36
N ASP A 170 9.56 6.85 -6.49
CA ASP A 170 10.87 7.28 -5.98
C ASP A 170 11.61 8.22 -6.94
N GLU A 171 11.01 8.58 -8.08
CA GLU A 171 11.57 9.49 -9.07
C GLU A 171 11.51 10.96 -8.60
N ASP A 172 12.66 11.64 -8.59
CA ASP A 172 12.75 13.07 -8.27
C ASP A 172 12.21 13.96 -9.39
N ASN A 173 12.39 13.54 -10.65
CA ASN A 173 11.99 14.29 -11.84
C ASN A 173 11.11 13.44 -12.74
N LEU A 174 9.82 13.75 -12.77
CA LEU A 174 8.85 12.98 -13.53
C LEU A 174 9.15 12.98 -15.05
N PRO A 175 8.99 11.82 -15.73
CA PRO A 175 9.10 11.73 -17.17
C PRO A 175 8.19 12.73 -17.91
N ALA A 176 8.69 13.25 -19.04
CA ALA A 176 7.87 14.08 -19.92
C ALA A 176 6.73 13.27 -20.57
N GLY A 177 5.59 13.91 -20.79
CA GLY A 177 4.45 13.30 -21.50
C GLY A 177 3.50 12.48 -20.62
N LEU A 178 3.71 12.44 -19.31
CA LEU A 178 2.74 11.88 -18.37
C LEU A 178 1.40 12.65 -18.41
N SER A 179 0.31 11.92 -18.25
CA SER A 179 -0.99 12.52 -18.04
C SER A 179 -1.07 13.20 -16.67
N GLN A 180 -1.97 14.18 -16.52
CA GLN A 180 -2.24 14.82 -15.23
C GLN A 180 -2.61 13.80 -14.14
N ARG A 181 -3.27 12.70 -14.51
CA ARG A 181 -3.65 11.63 -13.59
C ARG A 181 -2.42 10.87 -13.06
N MET A 182 -1.44 10.58 -13.92
CA MET A 182 -0.20 9.92 -13.49
C MET A 182 0.65 10.86 -12.64
N THR A 183 0.75 12.14 -13.01
CA THR A 183 1.39 13.15 -12.15
C THR A 183 0.73 13.23 -10.77
N LYS A 184 -0.62 13.17 -10.69
CA LYS A 184 -1.31 13.11 -9.40
C LYS A 184 -1.01 11.82 -8.64
N LEU A 185 -1.00 10.67 -9.34
CA LEU A 185 -0.66 9.37 -8.74
C LEU A 185 0.72 9.41 -8.08
N HIS A 186 1.72 10.02 -8.71
CA HIS A 186 3.05 10.20 -8.11
C HIS A 186 2.98 10.87 -6.74
N SER A 187 2.30 12.01 -6.65
CA SER A 187 2.11 12.72 -5.38
C SER A 187 1.27 11.93 -4.39
N ASP A 188 0.29 11.15 -4.85
CA ASP A 188 -0.53 10.30 -3.98
C ASP A 188 0.26 9.10 -3.43
N LEU A 189 1.19 8.53 -4.20
CA LEU A 189 2.07 7.44 -3.75
C LEU A 189 3.07 7.90 -2.69
N ASP A 190 3.45 9.18 -2.68
CA ASP A 190 4.31 9.74 -1.64
C ASP A 190 3.52 10.30 -0.43
N ASN A 191 2.19 10.42 -0.55
CA ASN A 191 1.34 10.95 0.51
C ASN A 191 0.63 9.83 1.31
N PRO A 192 1.00 9.58 2.57
CA PRO A 192 0.41 8.53 3.40
C PRO A 192 -1.08 8.75 3.74
N ASN A 193 -1.61 9.96 3.55
CA ASN A 193 -3.02 10.28 3.75
C ASN A 193 -3.86 10.23 2.47
N SER A 194 -3.23 10.00 1.31
CA SER A 194 -3.95 9.91 0.05
C SER A 194 -4.76 8.62 -0.02
N THR A 195 -5.99 8.74 -0.53
CA THR A 195 -6.84 7.61 -0.93
C THR A 195 -7.19 7.77 -2.40
N PHE A 196 -7.04 6.70 -3.16
CA PHE A 196 -7.22 6.73 -4.60
C PHE A 196 -7.58 5.35 -5.14
N ASP A 197 -8.21 5.37 -6.30
CA ASP A 197 -8.67 4.20 -7.01
C ASP A 197 -8.68 4.55 -8.51
N ILE A 198 -7.62 4.16 -9.22
CA ILE A 198 -7.42 4.56 -10.61
C ILE A 198 -6.85 3.42 -11.45
N ASN A 199 -7.09 3.49 -12.75
CA ASN A 199 -6.36 2.68 -13.71
C ASN A 199 -5.09 3.41 -14.14
N LEU A 200 -3.99 2.66 -14.26
CA LEU A 200 -2.81 3.15 -14.95
C LEU A 200 -3.17 3.45 -16.39
N ASP A 201 -2.57 4.49 -16.93
CA ASP A 201 -2.74 4.82 -18.34
C ASP A 201 -1.46 4.63 -19.12
N GLN A 202 -1.65 4.60 -20.44
CA GLN A 202 -0.57 4.29 -21.36
C GLN A 202 0.58 5.29 -21.28
N SER A 203 0.35 6.52 -20.79
CA SER A 203 1.42 7.52 -20.67
C SER A 203 2.52 7.07 -19.69
N LEU A 204 2.14 6.42 -18.59
CA LEU A 204 3.11 5.87 -17.63
C LEU A 204 3.86 4.69 -18.24
N LEU A 205 3.16 3.74 -18.85
CA LEU A 205 3.79 2.57 -19.45
C LEU A 205 4.74 2.97 -20.58
N ASP A 206 4.35 3.93 -21.42
CA ASP A 206 5.17 4.40 -22.53
C ASP A 206 6.39 5.20 -22.02
N ALA A 207 6.24 6.03 -20.99
CA ALA A 207 7.34 6.78 -20.39
C ALA A 207 8.47 5.88 -19.86
N TYR A 208 8.11 4.71 -19.33
CA TYR A 208 9.07 3.72 -18.83
C TYR A 208 9.42 2.63 -19.85
N ASN A 209 8.95 2.74 -21.10
CA ASN A 209 9.08 1.70 -22.12
C ASN A 209 8.69 0.30 -21.61
N PHE A 210 7.64 0.23 -20.80
CA PHE A 210 7.27 -0.98 -20.07
C PHE A 210 6.89 -2.11 -21.04
N GLN A 211 7.55 -3.24 -20.87
CA GLN A 211 7.31 -4.47 -21.62
C GLN A 211 7.29 -5.65 -20.67
N PHE A 212 6.50 -6.66 -21.02
CA PHE A 212 6.49 -7.93 -20.31
C PHE A 212 6.64 -9.05 -21.33
N GLU A 213 7.56 -9.98 -21.10
CA GLU A 213 7.88 -11.06 -22.06
C GLU A 213 8.17 -10.56 -23.50
N ASN A 214 8.87 -9.43 -23.62
CA ASN A 214 9.17 -8.74 -24.89
C ASN A 214 7.94 -8.28 -25.67
N LYS A 215 6.78 -8.16 -25.02
CA LYS A 215 5.55 -7.60 -25.60
C LYS A 215 5.25 -6.25 -24.98
N ARG A 216 4.79 -5.33 -25.83
CA ARG A 216 4.21 -4.07 -25.35
C ARG A 216 2.94 -4.38 -24.57
N VAL A 217 2.83 -3.78 -23.39
CA VAL A 217 1.66 -3.92 -22.53
C VAL A 217 0.73 -2.74 -22.77
N MET A 218 -0.54 -3.03 -22.97
CA MET A 218 -1.59 -2.02 -22.98
C MET A 218 -2.06 -1.76 -21.56
N SER A 219 -2.25 -0.50 -21.18
CA SER A 219 -2.65 -0.12 -19.82
C SER A 219 -4.06 -0.55 -19.43
N THR A 220 -4.80 -1.17 -20.36
CA THR A 220 -6.14 -1.66 -20.11
C THR A 220 -6.07 -2.72 -19.00
N ASP A 221 -6.83 -2.47 -17.94
CA ASP A 221 -7.07 -3.40 -16.83
C ASP A 221 -6.00 -3.45 -15.72
N ILE A 222 -4.99 -2.56 -15.72
CA ILE A 222 -4.08 -2.41 -14.57
C ILE A 222 -4.62 -1.32 -13.64
N ARG A 223 -5.08 -1.74 -12.47
CA ARG A 223 -5.68 -0.87 -11.46
C ARG A 223 -4.74 -0.71 -10.28
N VAL A 224 -4.62 0.51 -9.77
CA VAL A 224 -3.89 0.84 -8.54
C VAL A 224 -4.85 1.53 -7.60
N ALA A 225 -4.96 1.00 -6.39
CA ALA A 225 -5.93 1.48 -5.42
C ALA A 225 -5.41 1.36 -3.99
N THR A 226 -5.93 2.24 -3.14
CA THR A 226 -5.77 2.16 -1.69
C THR A 226 -6.82 1.22 -1.10
N ILE A 227 -6.38 0.18 -0.39
CA ILE A 227 -7.20 -0.87 0.21
C ILE A 227 -7.20 -0.70 1.73
N GLY A 228 -8.38 -0.48 2.31
CA GLY A 228 -8.54 -0.50 3.76
C GLY A 228 -8.42 -1.91 4.34
N PHE A 229 -7.74 -2.00 5.47
CA PHE A 229 -7.27 -3.23 6.07
C PHE A 229 -7.55 -3.22 7.57
N SER A 230 -8.58 -3.94 8.01
CA SER A 230 -8.93 -3.97 9.44
C SER A 230 -7.97 -4.86 10.26
N ASP A 231 -7.94 -4.68 11.58
CA ASP A 231 -7.21 -5.59 12.49
C ASP A 231 -7.57 -7.07 12.29
N SER A 232 -8.85 -7.37 12.01
CA SER A 232 -9.32 -8.74 11.73
C SER A 232 -8.72 -9.36 10.45
N GLN A 233 -8.18 -8.52 9.56
CA GLN A 233 -7.47 -8.93 8.35
C GLN A 233 -5.96 -9.02 8.59
N ASN A 234 -5.39 -8.28 9.55
CA ASN A 234 -3.97 -8.40 9.95
C ASN A 234 -3.61 -9.82 10.37
N ASP A 235 -4.48 -10.47 11.15
CA ASP A 235 -4.27 -11.87 11.53
C ASP A 235 -4.32 -12.87 10.36
N LYS A 236 -4.78 -12.42 9.18
CA LYS A 236 -4.86 -13.24 7.97
C LYS A 236 -3.68 -13.01 7.03
N LEU A 237 -2.78 -12.07 7.32
CA LEU A 237 -1.57 -11.89 6.52
C LEU A 237 -0.62 -13.08 6.69
N PRO A 238 0.14 -13.46 5.64
CA PRO A 238 1.16 -14.49 5.77
C PRO A 238 2.17 -14.07 6.84
N ARG A 239 2.34 -14.88 7.88
CA ARG A 239 3.22 -14.56 9.03
C ARG A 239 2.94 -13.18 9.68
N LYS A 240 1.71 -12.65 9.56
CA LYS A 240 1.29 -11.33 10.06
C LYS A 240 2.02 -10.12 9.45
N ALA A 241 2.68 -10.29 8.31
CA ALA A 241 3.40 -9.20 7.62
C ALA A 241 3.35 -9.38 6.09
N ILE A 242 3.50 -8.29 5.35
CA ILE A 242 3.66 -8.32 3.89
C ILE A 242 4.61 -7.21 3.46
N GLY A 243 5.59 -7.55 2.61
CA GLY A 243 6.58 -6.60 2.10
C GLY A 243 6.05 -5.74 0.95
N SER A 244 6.75 -4.64 0.67
CA SER A 244 6.59 -3.86 -0.55
C SER A 244 7.15 -4.68 -1.71
N ASP A 245 6.30 -5.12 -2.65
CA ASP A 245 6.47 -6.20 -3.66
C ASP A 245 5.74 -7.54 -3.33
N GLY A 246 5.17 -7.64 -2.14
CA GLY A 246 4.45 -8.83 -1.68
C GLY A 246 3.25 -9.12 -2.56
N LEU A 247 2.94 -10.40 -2.74
CA LEU A 247 1.72 -10.82 -3.44
C LEU A 247 0.62 -11.09 -2.41
N LEU A 248 -0.50 -10.38 -2.55
CA LEU A 248 -1.64 -10.47 -1.64
C LEU A 248 -2.87 -11.04 -2.38
N PRO A 249 -3.27 -12.27 -2.06
CA PRO A 249 -4.47 -12.87 -2.63
C PRO A 249 -5.75 -12.37 -1.94
N PHE A 250 -6.78 -12.09 -2.72
CA PHE A 250 -8.12 -11.71 -2.27
C PHE A 250 -9.20 -12.58 -2.90
N ILE A 251 -10.30 -12.76 -2.19
CA ILE A 251 -11.61 -13.13 -2.74
C ILE A 251 -12.31 -11.83 -3.13
N ALA A 252 -12.57 -11.65 -4.42
CA ALA A 252 -13.23 -10.48 -4.98
C ALA A 252 -14.67 -10.79 -5.41
N PHE A 253 -15.60 -9.87 -5.13
CA PHE A 253 -17.01 -9.97 -5.52
C PHE A 253 -17.35 -9.06 -6.72
N ASP A 254 -18.50 -9.27 -7.34
CA ASP A 254 -18.84 -8.70 -8.67
C ASP A 254 -18.93 -7.16 -8.74
N ASN A 255 -19.25 -6.46 -7.65
CA ASN A 255 -19.26 -4.99 -7.67
C ASN A 255 -17.87 -4.42 -7.41
N ARG A 256 -17.00 -4.47 -8.41
CA ARG A 256 -15.62 -3.95 -8.33
C ARG A 256 -15.51 -2.46 -8.60
N ASN A 257 -16.62 -1.80 -8.95
CA ASN A 257 -16.60 -0.39 -9.32
C ASN A 257 -16.05 0.52 -8.21
N GLU A 258 -16.10 0.05 -6.96
CA GLU A 258 -15.51 0.73 -5.83
C GLU A 258 -14.60 -0.27 -5.09
N PHE A 259 -13.29 0.02 -5.03
CA PHE A 259 -12.32 -0.76 -4.27
C PHE A 259 -12.44 -0.49 -2.76
N HIS A 260 -13.66 -0.58 -2.23
CA HIS A 260 -13.95 -0.49 -0.80
C HIS A 260 -13.76 -1.85 -0.11
N VAL A 261 -13.44 -1.80 1.19
CA VAL A 261 -13.16 -2.93 2.12
C VAL A 261 -14.20 -4.07 2.08
N ASN A 262 -15.40 -3.80 1.56
CA ASN A 262 -16.50 -4.75 1.52
C ASN A 262 -16.44 -5.72 0.32
N ASN A 263 -15.81 -5.33 -0.79
CA ASN A 263 -15.83 -6.10 -2.04
C ASN A 263 -14.62 -7.04 -2.20
N TYR A 264 -13.65 -6.94 -1.29
CA TYR A 264 -12.43 -7.74 -1.28
C TYR A 264 -12.20 -8.34 0.11
N LYS A 265 -11.91 -9.63 0.17
CA LYS A 265 -11.56 -10.33 1.41
C LYS A 265 -10.23 -11.02 1.26
N VAL A 266 -9.29 -10.69 2.15
CA VAL A 266 -7.95 -11.28 2.18
C VAL A 266 -8.08 -12.79 2.36
N VAL A 267 -7.42 -13.54 1.49
CA VAL A 267 -7.27 -15.00 1.67
C VAL A 267 -6.38 -15.23 2.89
N ASN A 268 -6.75 -16.21 3.71
CA ASN A 268 -5.97 -16.53 4.91
C ASN A 268 -4.54 -16.98 4.55
N GLY A 269 -3.54 -16.30 5.11
CA GLY A 269 -2.12 -16.53 4.89
C GLY A 269 -1.67 -17.98 5.09
N GLU A 270 -2.29 -18.72 6.01
CA GLU A 270 -1.99 -20.14 6.23
C GLU A 270 -2.19 -21.01 4.96
N LEU A 271 -2.98 -20.55 4.00
CA LEU A 271 -3.30 -21.30 2.78
C LEU A 271 -2.24 -21.15 1.68
N TYR A 272 -1.34 -20.19 1.82
CA TYR A 272 -0.33 -19.85 0.81
C TYR A 272 1.01 -19.42 1.40
N SER A 273 1.24 -19.65 2.70
CA SER A 273 2.53 -19.37 3.34
C SER A 273 3.49 -20.53 3.15
N ILE A 274 4.76 -20.24 2.86
CA ILE A 274 5.90 -21.19 2.89
C ILE A 274 6.36 -21.44 4.32
#